data_AF-A0A6V7LXY4-F1
#
_entry.id   AF-A0A6V7LXY4-F1
#
_cell.length_a   1.000
_cell.length_b   1.000
_cell.length_c   1.000
_cell.angle_alpha   90.00
_cell.angle_beta   90.00
_cell.angle_gamma   90.00
#
_symmetry.space_group_name_H-M   'P 1'
#
loop_
_entity.id
_entity.type
_entity.pdbx_description
1 polymer ?
#
loop_
_entity_poly.entity_id
_entity_poly.type
_entity_poly.pdbx_seq_one_letter_code
_entity_poly.pdbx_strand_id
1 'polypeptide(L)' 'CGKPSRENPIISQARHRLHLANCVEYLEKYLDMSSREDYDMVIAAQQIRNAMRELGKITGHVSTEEILDIIFTNFCI' A
#
# COMPACT_ATOMS: atom_id res chain seq x y z
N CYS A 1 34.38 -1.73 -7.14
CA CYS A 1 33.68 -2.37 -8.28
C CYS A 1 33.12 -3.73 -7.84
N GLY A 2 31.88 -3.78 -7.34
CA GLY A 2 31.19 -5.02 -7.00
C GLY A 2 30.33 -5.48 -8.17
N LYS A 3 30.60 -6.67 -8.72
CA LYS A 3 29.89 -7.19 -9.89
C LYS A 3 28.44 -7.55 -9.53
N PRO A 4 27.42 -7.04 -10.24
CA PRO A 4 26.07 -7.57 -10.14
C PRO A 4 26.00 -8.88 -10.93
N SER A 5 25.65 -9.99 -10.27
CA SER A 5 25.26 -11.23 -10.94
C SER A 5 23.88 -11.07 -11.58
N ARG A 6 23.48 -12.02 -12.46
CA ARG A 6 22.15 -12.06 -13.12
C ARG A 6 20.97 -12.00 -12.14
N GLU A 7 21.28 -12.24 -10.87
CA GLU A 7 20.53 -12.00 -9.66
C GLU A 7 20.98 -10.64 -9.12
N ASN A 8 20.17 -9.58 -9.26
CA ASN A 8 20.45 -8.31 -8.58
C ASN A 8 19.55 -8.19 -7.33
N PRO A 9 19.72 -9.04 -6.30
CA PRO A 9 18.86 -9.03 -5.12
C PRO A 9 19.01 -7.75 -4.32
N ILE A 10 20.12 -7.01 -4.45
CA ILE A 10 20.38 -5.83 -3.62
C ILE A 10 19.43 -4.68 -3.97
N ILE A 11 19.20 -4.43 -5.27
CA ILE A 11 18.28 -3.38 -5.72
C ILE A 11 16.82 -3.79 -5.47
N SER A 12 16.44 -5.04 -5.76
CA SER A 12 15.07 -5.51 -5.51
C SER A 12 14.73 -5.52 -4.02
N GLN A 13 15.66 -5.94 -3.16
CA GLN A 13 15.47 -5.95 -1.71
C GLN A 13 15.42 -4.53 -1.11
N ALA A 14 16.21 -3.58 -1.61
CA ALA A 14 16.08 -2.17 -1.25
C ALA A 14 14.74 -1.57 -1.69
N ARG A 15 14.30 -1.87 -2.91
CA ARG A 15 13.02 -1.41 -3.46
C ARG A 15 11.82 -2.03 -2.71
N HIS A 16 11.87 -3.32 -2.39
CA HIS A 16 10.80 -3.96 -1.59
C HIS A 16 10.73 -3.38 -0.19
N ARG A 17 11.88 -3.15 0.46
CA ARG A 17 11.91 -2.47 1.77
C ARG A 17 11.30 -1.07 1.72
N LEU A 18 11.60 -0.30 0.67
CA LEU A 18 11.00 1.02 0.48
C LEU A 18 9.46 0.92 0.38
N HIS A 19 8.95 0.03 -0.46
CA HIS A 19 7.50 -0.16 -0.61
C HIS A 19 6.83 -0.67 0.67
N LEU A 20 7.48 -1.57 1.43
CA LEU A 20 6.97 -2.02 2.73
C LEU A 20 6.96 -0.87 3.75
N ALA A 21 8.02 -0.06 3.80
CA ALA A 21 8.09 1.09 4.69
C ALA A 21 6.97 2.10 4.38
N ASN A 22 6.77 2.43 3.10
CA ASN A 22 5.68 3.31 2.68
C ASN A 22 4.30 2.71 3.00
N CYS A 23 4.13 1.39 2.82
CA CYS A 23 2.89 0.69 3.17
C CYS A 23 2.56 0.86 4.66
N VAL A 24 3.54 0.62 5.54
CA VAL A 24 3.40 0.81 6.98
C VAL A 24 3.08 2.28 7.30
N GLU A 25 3.79 3.24 6.70
CA GLU A 25 3.54 4.66 6.92
C GLU A 25 2.09 5.07 6.58
N TYR A 26 1.54 4.55 5.47
CA TYR A 26 0.15 4.80 5.11
C TYR A 26 -0.84 4.16 6.09
N LEU A 27 -0.54 2.97 6.61
CA LEU A 27 -1.38 2.33 7.63
C LEU A 27 -1.33 3.09 8.96
N GLU A 28 -0.17 3.56 9.38
CA GLU A 28 -0.01 4.40 10.57
C GLU A 28 -0.79 5.71 10.42
N LYS A 29 -0.74 6.35 9.26
CA LYS A 29 -1.56 7.54 8.95
C LYS A 29 -3.05 7.24 9.04
N TYR A 30 -3.51 6.11 8.50
CA TYR A 30 -4.90 5.68 8.65
C TYR A 30 -5.29 5.55 10.13
N LEU A 31 -4.47 4.86 10.93
CA LEU A 31 -4.73 4.64 12.34
C LEU A 31 -4.76 5.96 13.13
N ASP A 32 -3.81 6.86 12.90
CA ASP A 32 -3.80 8.20 13.51
C ASP A 32 -5.08 8.99 13.16
N MET A 33 -5.46 9.00 11.89
CA MET A 33 -6.68 9.70 11.44
C MET A 33 -7.93 9.10 12.08
N SER A 34 -8.07 7.77 12.05
CA SER A 34 -9.22 7.04 12.59
C SER A 34 -9.36 7.12 14.11
N SER A 35 -8.33 7.58 14.82
CA SER A 35 -8.36 7.77 16.27
C SER A 35 -9.11 9.04 16.72
N ARG A 36 -9.45 9.93 15.77
CA ARG A 36 -10.16 11.19 16.01
C ARG A 36 -11.67 10.99 15.83
N GLU A 37 -12.50 11.64 16.64
CA GLU A 37 -13.97 11.49 16.59
C GLU A 37 -14.58 11.91 15.25
N ASP A 38 -14.11 13.00 14.63
CA ASP A 38 -14.67 13.58 13.41
C ASP A 38 -13.75 13.42 12.18
N TYR A 39 -13.10 12.27 12.05
CA TYR A 39 -12.18 12.05 10.92
C TYR A 39 -12.92 11.86 9.60
N ASP A 40 -12.34 12.38 8.51
CA ASP A 40 -12.87 12.18 7.17
C ASP A 40 -12.59 10.74 6.71
N MET A 41 -13.64 9.93 6.67
CA MET A 41 -13.60 8.53 6.23
C MET A 41 -13.06 8.37 4.81
N VAL A 42 -13.36 9.30 3.89
CA VAL A 42 -12.90 9.22 2.49
C VAL A 42 -11.39 9.41 2.41
N ILE A 43 -10.86 10.35 3.21
CA ILE A 43 -9.41 10.59 3.29
C ILE A 43 -8.70 9.43 3.98
N ALA A 44 -9.27 8.89 5.06
CA ALA A 44 -8.71 7.72 5.74
C ALA A 44 -8.67 6.49 4.81
N ALA A 45 -9.76 6.22 4.08
CA ALA A 45 -9.80 5.13 3.09
C ALA A 45 -8.77 5.30 1.96
N GLN A 46 -8.42 6.53 1.58
CA GLN A 46 -7.34 6.78 0.62
C GLN A 46 -5.97 6.31 1.14
N GLN A 47 -5.71 6.38 2.45
CA GLN A 47 -4.47 5.85 3.02
C GLN A 47 -4.39 4.33 2.88
N ILE A 48 -5.50 3.61 3.12
CA ILE A 48 -5.57 2.16 2.89
C ILE A 48 -5.31 1.83 1.42
N ARG A 49 -5.92 2.56 0.48
CA ARG A 49 -5.65 2.38 -0.96
C ARG A 49 -4.19 2.59 -1.31
N ASN A 50 -3.53 3.57 -0.68
CA ASN A 50 -2.11 3.83 -0.89
C ASN A 50 -1.24 2.69 -0.34
N ALA A 51 -1.55 2.18 0.85
CA ALA A 51 -0.87 1.03 1.45
C ALA A 51 -0.96 -0.21 0.54
N MET A 52 -2.16 -0.54 0.05
CA MET A 52 -2.38 -1.66 -0.88
C MET A 52 -1.59 -1.49 -2.18
N ARG A 53 -1.54 -0.27 -2.74
CA ARG A 53 -0.75 0.04 -3.94
C ARG A 53 0.74 -0.20 -3.73
N GLU A 54 1.30 0.22 -2.58
CA GLU A 54 2.70 -0.04 -2.26
C GLU A 54 2.96 -1.54 -2.09
N LEU A 55 2.06 -2.26 -1.42
CA LEU A 55 2.18 -3.70 -1.22
C LEU A 55 2.20 -4.45 -2.57
N GLY A 56 1.31 -4.14 -3.50
CA GLY A 56 1.30 -4.88 -4.76
C GLY A 56 2.34 -4.45 -5.79
N LYS A 57 3.09 -3.35 -5.56
CA LYS A 57 4.38 -3.12 -6.27
C LYS A 57 5.43 -4.19 -5.93
N ILE A 58 5.26 -4.91 -4.80
CA ILE A 58 6.14 -6.00 -4.37
C ILE A 58 5.62 -7.34 -4.89
N THR A 59 4.33 -7.61 -4.72
CA THR A 59 3.73 -8.90 -5.08
C THR A 59 3.44 -9.04 -6.58
N GLY A 60 3.47 -7.93 -7.33
CA GLY A 60 3.05 -7.90 -8.74
C GLY A 60 1.54 -8.05 -8.92
N HIS A 61 0.78 -8.10 -7.83
CA HIS A 61 -0.68 -8.20 -7.81
C HIS A 61 -1.24 -6.93 -7.15
N VAL A 62 -1.53 -5.91 -7.96
CA VAL A 62 -2.59 -4.94 -7.67
C VAL A 62 -3.51 -5.00 -8.87
N SER A 63 -4.45 -5.95 -8.88
CA SER A 63 -5.57 -5.79 -9.79
C SER A 63 -6.38 -4.61 -9.26
N THR A 64 -6.51 -3.58 -10.09
CA THR A 64 -7.43 -2.48 -9.81
C THR A 64 -8.85 -3.00 -9.55
N GLU A 65 -9.19 -4.17 -10.08
CA GLU A 65 -10.42 -4.92 -9.79
C GLU A 65 -10.62 -5.23 -8.30
N GLU A 66 -9.62 -5.71 -7.53
CA GLU A 66 -9.83 -6.04 -6.11
C GLU A 66 -10.12 -4.81 -5.25
N ILE A 67 -9.51 -3.67 -5.58
CA ILE A 67 -9.77 -2.40 -4.90
C ILE A 67 -11.18 -1.90 -5.25
N LEU A 68 -11.60 -2.01 -6.51
CA LEU A 68 -12.94 -1.64 -6.92
C LEU A 68 -13.97 -2.57 -6.26
N ASP A 69 -13.71 -3.86 -6.16
CA ASP A 69 -14.60 -4.81 -5.49
C ASP A 69 -14.76 -4.48 -4.00
N ILE A 70 -13.70 -4.16 -3.25
CA ILE A 70 -13.83 -3.80 -1.83
C ILE A 70 -14.54 -2.45 -1.64
N ILE A 71 -14.23 -1.48 -2.50
CA ILE A 71 -14.92 -0.18 -2.50
C ILE A 71 -16.42 -0.42 -2.76
N PHE A 72 -16.77 -1.11 -3.84
CA PHE A 72 -18.16 -1.32 -4.26
C PHE A 72 -18.92 -2.39 -3.46
N THR A 73 -18.25 -3.31 -2.76
CA THR A 73 -18.90 -4.26 -1.85
C THR A 73 -19.48 -3.55 -0.61
N ASN A 74 -18.89 -2.43 -0.21
CA ASN A 74 -19.46 -1.56 0.83
C ASN A 74 -20.45 -0.52 0.28
N PHE A 75 -20.61 -0.43 -1.05
CA PHE A 75 -21.65 0.35 -1.72
C PHE A 75 -22.76 -0.58 -2.24
N CYS A 76 -23.54 -1.18 -1.34
CA CYS A 76 -24.86 -1.72 -1.72
C CYS A 76 -25.97 -0.73 -1.33
N ILE A 77 -26.73 -0.35 -2.37
CA ILE A 77 -28.13 0.13 -2.50
C ILE A 77 -28.90 0.44 -1.21
#